data_AF-A0A6I9N2I8-F1
#
_entry.id   AF-A0A6I9N2I8-F1
#
_cell.length_a   1.000
_cell.length_b   1.000
_cell.length_c   1.000
_cell.angle_alpha   90.00
_cell.angle_beta   90.00
_cell.angle_gamma   90.00
#
_symmetry.space_group_name_H-M   'P 1'
#
loop_
_entity.id
_entity.type
_entity.pdbx_description
1 polymer ?
#
loop_
_entity_poly.entity_id
_entity_poly.type
_entity_poly.pdbx_seq_one_letter_code
_entity_poly.pdbx_strand_id
1 'polypeptide(L)'
;MESLRKPMFTILQHWRPHRGVRPRYCSKLANTSVTSKETKSNVDAFKSQLSCGPSFQDFIKGASVKKSFAADEDLYDNHSYLSEDLEMGNSRKVYFETYGCQMNVNDTEIAWSILQRKGYLRTVELNEADVVLLVTCSIREKAEQTIWNRLKQLTAMKKRRKKSLAPMKIGILGCMAERLKTELLEREKLVDVLAGPDAYRDLPRLLTVADGGQQASNVLLSLEETYADIMPVHHSTHGNSAFVSIMRGCDNMCTYCIVPFTRGRERSRPISSILEEVRMLSDQGVKEVTLLGQNVNSYRDASEDQLCSSGATRLSEGFQTVYRRKEGGLRFSDLLDRVSRIDPDMRVRFTSPHPKDFPDEVLHLIAERGNICTQIHLPAQSGSSKVLKAMRRGYTREAYLDLVQNIRRIVPEVSLSSDFISGFCGETEEDHLQTLSLIREVGYNVGFLFAYSMRKKTQAYHRLEDDVPAEVKQRRLQECITVFREGATRVNAALVGSKQLVLVEGV
;
A
#
# COMPACT_ATOMS: atom_id res chain seq x y z
N MET A 1 63.86 35.83 31.55
CA MET A 1 62.50 35.91 32.11
C MET A 1 61.97 34.48 32.13
N GLU A 2 62.45 33.63 33.06
CA GLU A 2 61.92 33.49 34.44
C GLU A 2 60.39 33.29 34.42
N SER A 3 59.76 32.32 35.07
CA SER A 3 60.12 31.46 36.21
C SER A 3 58.78 30.78 36.58
N LEU A 4 58.67 29.46 36.48
CA LEU A 4 58.56 28.50 37.60
C LEU A 4 57.20 28.33 38.30
N ARG A 5 56.94 27.05 38.63
CA ARG A 5 56.27 26.47 39.82
C ARG A 5 54.83 25.92 39.71
N LYS A 6 54.76 24.59 39.51
CA LYS A 6 54.13 23.63 40.46
C LYS A 6 54.99 23.59 41.76
N PRO A 7 54.58 23.03 42.95
CA PRO A 7 53.71 21.87 43.15
C PRO A 7 52.88 21.81 44.48
N MET A 8 52.13 20.69 44.61
CA MET A 8 51.76 19.90 45.82
C MET A 8 51.75 20.53 47.22
N PHE A 9 50.71 20.23 48.01
CA PHE A 9 50.89 19.40 49.21
C PHE A 9 49.62 18.65 49.64
N THR A 10 49.90 17.42 50.05
CA THR A 10 49.09 16.28 50.47
C THR A 10 48.90 16.29 52.01
N ILE A 11 47.94 15.51 52.54
CA ILE A 11 48.04 14.55 53.69
C ILE A 11 46.60 14.27 54.22
N LEU A 12 46.02 13.09 53.96
CA LEU A 12 45.99 11.86 54.80
C LEU A 12 45.08 12.02 56.05
N GLN A 13 44.03 11.22 56.27
CA GLN A 13 44.13 9.80 56.69
C GLN A 13 42.79 9.02 56.63
N HIS A 14 42.90 7.75 56.18
CA HIS A 14 42.25 6.51 56.64
C HIS A 14 40.71 6.32 56.63
N TRP A 15 40.20 5.32 55.89
CA TRP A 15 39.82 3.97 56.38
C TRP A 15 39.15 3.11 55.26
N ARG A 16 39.80 1.98 54.97
CA ARG A 16 39.40 0.65 54.43
C ARG A 16 38.32 0.44 53.33
N PRO A 17 38.51 -0.56 52.43
CA PRO A 17 37.66 -0.80 51.26
C PRO A 17 36.60 -1.90 51.48
N HIS A 18 35.40 -1.73 50.93
CA HIS A 18 34.47 -2.83 50.69
C HIS A 18 34.56 -3.31 49.24
N ARG A 19 35.14 -4.51 49.07
CA ARG A 19 34.94 -5.47 47.97
C ARG A 19 33.49 -6.00 48.04
N GLY A 20 32.81 -6.54 47.03
CA GLY A 20 33.09 -7.05 45.68
C GLY A 20 31.89 -7.95 45.27
N VAL A 21 31.91 -8.56 44.08
CA VAL A 21 31.39 -9.92 43.72
C VAL A 21 30.87 -9.98 42.25
N ARG A 22 31.63 -10.68 41.40
CA ARG A 22 31.18 -11.91 40.70
C ARG A 22 31.90 -13.09 41.43
N PRO A 23 31.65 -14.40 41.23
CA PRO A 23 30.65 -15.12 40.42
C PRO A 23 29.98 -16.32 41.19
N ARG A 24 29.09 -17.06 40.51
CA ARG A 24 28.84 -18.52 40.58
C ARG A 24 28.98 -19.31 41.91
N TYR A 25 27.89 -20.05 42.20
CA TYR A 25 27.77 -21.38 42.87
C TYR A 25 27.81 -21.51 44.42
N CYS A 26 26.65 -21.97 44.93
CA CYS A 26 26.37 -22.97 45.98
C CYS A 26 26.88 -22.85 47.43
N SER A 27 25.94 -22.75 48.40
CA SER A 27 25.72 -23.69 49.55
C SER A 27 24.58 -23.17 50.45
N LYS A 28 23.53 -23.98 50.74
CA LYS A 28 23.25 -24.68 52.04
C LYS A 28 23.46 -23.75 53.25
N LEU A 29 22.54 -23.45 54.17
CA LEU A 29 21.43 -24.16 54.81
C LEU A 29 20.66 -23.13 55.66
N ALA A 30 19.32 -23.15 55.62
CA ALA A 30 18.50 -22.82 56.78
C ALA A 30 17.21 -23.64 56.67
N ASN A 31 17.04 -24.54 57.63
CA ASN A 31 16.01 -25.55 57.70
C ASN A 31 14.59 -24.95 57.68
N THR A 32 13.76 -25.44 56.78
CA THR A 32 12.37 -25.81 57.06
C THR A 32 12.00 -26.90 56.06
N SER A 33 11.90 -28.12 56.58
CA SER A 33 11.56 -29.33 55.84
C SER A 33 10.11 -29.28 55.37
N VAL A 34 9.89 -29.16 54.06
CA VAL A 34 8.65 -29.58 53.41
C VAL A 34 9.02 -30.52 52.26
N THR A 35 8.43 -31.71 52.30
CA THR A 35 8.81 -32.90 51.57
C THR A 35 8.39 -32.83 50.10
N SER A 36 9.27 -33.28 49.20
CA SER A 36 9.09 -33.36 47.74
C SER A 36 8.04 -34.38 47.26
N LYS A 37 7.16 -34.85 48.16
CA LYS A 37 6.04 -35.74 47.84
C LYS A 37 4.72 -35.00 47.58
N GLU A 38 4.54 -33.77 48.08
CA GLU A 38 3.27 -33.03 47.93
C GLU A 38 3.12 -32.30 46.59
N THR A 39 4.21 -32.02 45.86
CA THR A 39 4.14 -31.31 44.58
C THR A 39 3.87 -32.22 43.39
N LYS A 40 4.17 -33.52 43.48
CA LYS A 40 3.83 -34.51 42.43
C LYS A 40 2.36 -34.94 42.47
N SER A 41 1.78 -35.08 43.67
CA SER A 41 0.37 -35.48 43.81
C SER A 41 -0.61 -34.44 43.23
N ASN A 42 -0.29 -33.14 43.33
CA ASN A 42 -1.14 -32.09 42.78
C ASN A 42 -1.12 -32.00 41.24
N VAL A 43 0.01 -32.33 40.61
CA VAL A 43 0.12 -32.32 39.14
C VAL A 43 -0.55 -33.56 38.54
N ASP A 44 -0.45 -34.70 39.21
CA ASP A 44 -1.12 -35.93 38.77
C ASP A 44 -2.64 -35.90 39.03
N ALA A 45 -3.10 -35.24 40.11
CA ALA A 45 -4.51 -34.97 40.36
C ALA A 45 -5.13 -33.97 39.36
N PHE A 46 -4.35 -32.98 38.91
CA PHE A 46 -4.79 -32.03 37.88
C PHE A 46 -4.86 -32.70 36.48
N LYS A 47 -3.92 -33.61 36.17
CA LYS A 47 -3.94 -34.40 34.94
C LYS A 47 -5.05 -35.46 34.90
N SER A 48 -5.42 -36.04 36.06
CA SER A 48 -6.57 -36.94 36.14
C SER A 48 -7.92 -36.20 36.00
N GLN A 49 -8.02 -34.96 36.46
CA GLN A 49 -9.21 -34.11 36.21
C GLN A 49 -9.35 -33.69 34.75
N LEU A 50 -8.25 -33.47 34.02
CA LEU A 50 -8.26 -33.16 32.58
C LEU A 50 -8.62 -34.36 31.69
N SER A 51 -8.38 -35.59 32.15
CA SER A 51 -8.69 -36.82 31.41
C SER A 51 -10.12 -37.33 31.63
N CYS A 52 -10.81 -36.82 32.66
CA CYS A 52 -12.23 -37.09 32.92
C CYS A 52 -13.16 -35.93 32.51
N GLY A 53 -12.63 -34.86 31.90
CA GLY A 53 -13.41 -33.74 31.37
C GLY A 53 -14.08 -34.07 30.03
N PRO A 54 -15.20 -33.41 29.69
CA PRO A 54 -15.90 -33.65 28.43
C PRO A 54 -14.97 -33.38 27.24
N SER A 55 -14.90 -34.32 26.30
CA SER A 55 -14.10 -34.16 25.11
C SER A 55 -14.75 -33.17 24.13
N PHE A 56 -13.98 -32.65 23.18
CA PHE A 56 -14.51 -31.81 22.10
C PHE A 56 -15.64 -32.51 21.31
N GLN A 57 -15.61 -33.85 21.22
CA GLN A 57 -16.67 -34.63 20.58
C GLN A 57 -17.96 -34.68 21.42
N ASP A 58 -17.86 -34.55 22.75
CA ASP A 58 -19.04 -34.50 23.63
C ASP A 58 -19.77 -33.16 23.52
N PHE A 59 -19.06 -32.09 23.16
CA PHE A 59 -19.65 -30.80 22.78
C PHE A 59 -20.34 -30.82 21.41
N ILE A 60 -19.87 -31.65 20.48
CA ILE A 60 -20.48 -31.81 19.15
C ILE A 60 -21.75 -32.70 19.20
N LYS A 61 -21.81 -33.69 20.11
CA LYS A 61 -22.97 -34.59 20.25
C LYS A 61 -24.27 -33.91 20.70
N GLY A 62 -24.21 -32.73 21.29
CA GLY A 62 -25.38 -31.93 21.68
C GLY A 62 -26.01 -31.10 20.55
N ALA A 63 -25.31 -30.95 19.42
CA ALA A 63 -25.77 -30.17 18.28
C ALA A 63 -26.26 -31.09 17.15
N SER A 64 -27.43 -31.70 17.33
CA SER A 64 -28.14 -32.34 16.21
C SER A 64 -28.74 -31.25 15.33
N VAL A 65 -27.95 -30.74 14.38
CA VAL A 65 -28.47 -29.92 13.29
C VAL A 65 -29.04 -30.89 12.25
N LYS A 66 -30.37 -30.92 12.13
CA LYS A 66 -31.05 -31.55 10.99
C LYS A 66 -30.53 -30.90 9.71
N LYS A 67 -29.75 -31.66 8.93
CA LYS A 67 -29.25 -31.24 7.62
C LYS A 67 -30.39 -31.36 6.61
N SER A 68 -31.18 -30.29 6.44
CA SER A 68 -31.96 -30.09 5.22
C SER A 68 -31.04 -29.49 4.17
N PHE A 69 -30.80 -30.22 3.08
CA PHE A 69 -30.16 -29.70 1.88
C PHE A 69 -31.08 -28.62 1.27
N ALA A 70 -30.74 -27.36 1.51
CA ALA A 70 -31.13 -26.23 0.67
C ALA A 70 -29.85 -25.44 0.39
N ALA A 71 -29.68 -24.99 -0.85
CA ALA A 71 -28.49 -24.33 -1.36
C ALA A 71 -28.04 -23.18 -0.43
N ASP A 72 -26.80 -23.23 0.04
CA ASP A 72 -26.19 -22.15 0.82
C ASP A 72 -25.88 -20.99 -0.13
N GLU A 73 -26.76 -19.98 -0.09
CA GLU A 73 -26.50 -18.62 -0.55
C GLU A 73 -25.42 -17.94 0.33
N ASP A 74 -24.59 -17.15 -0.34
CA ASP A 74 -23.50 -16.31 0.15
C ASP A 74 -23.67 -15.72 1.56
N LEU A 75 -22.82 -16.15 2.51
CA LEU A 75 -22.63 -15.51 3.81
C LEU A 75 -21.74 -14.26 3.68
N TYR A 76 -22.28 -13.21 3.05
CA TYR A 76 -21.85 -11.85 3.36
C TYR A 76 -22.47 -11.46 4.72
N ASP A 77 -21.67 -10.92 5.63
CA ASP A 77 -22.15 -10.25 6.85
C ASP A 77 -22.91 -8.98 6.43
N ASN A 78 -24.14 -9.17 5.94
CA ASN A 78 -25.06 -8.10 5.67
C ASN A 78 -25.60 -7.69 7.05
N HIS A 79 -25.04 -6.62 7.61
CA HIS A 79 -25.53 -6.02 8.85
C HIS A 79 -26.98 -5.54 8.66
N SER A 80 -27.92 -6.47 8.85
CA SER A 80 -29.37 -6.41 8.61
C SER A 80 -30.14 -5.50 9.60
N TYR A 81 -29.61 -4.34 9.95
CA TYR A 81 -30.31 -3.36 10.80
C TYR A 81 -30.61 -2.03 10.09
N LEU A 82 -30.16 -1.87 8.84
CA LEU A 82 -30.47 -0.70 8.00
C LEU A 82 -31.00 -1.22 6.67
N SER A 83 -32.25 -0.89 6.30
CA SER A 83 -32.78 -1.24 4.99
C SER A 83 -31.95 -0.58 3.90
N GLU A 84 -31.62 -1.32 2.84
CA GLU A 84 -30.79 -0.85 1.73
C GLU A 84 -31.39 0.38 1.03
N ASP A 85 -32.71 0.59 1.14
CA ASP A 85 -33.45 1.70 0.52
C ASP A 85 -33.55 2.97 1.38
N LEU A 86 -32.92 3.02 2.56
CA LEU A 86 -32.92 4.26 3.36
C LEU A 86 -32.02 5.32 2.68
N GLU A 87 -32.61 6.44 2.27
CA GLU A 87 -31.89 7.66 1.93
C GLU A 87 -31.20 8.23 3.18
N MET A 88 -29.98 7.79 3.44
CA MET A 88 -29.19 8.24 4.61
C MET A 88 -28.59 9.62 4.38
N GLY A 89 -28.45 10.04 3.12
CA GLY A 89 -27.78 11.27 2.72
C GLY A 89 -28.60 12.53 2.94
N ASN A 90 -29.93 12.47 2.91
CA ASN A 90 -30.82 13.63 3.07
C ASN A 90 -30.37 14.88 2.26
N SER A 91 -29.88 14.69 1.02
CA SER A 91 -29.33 15.76 0.17
C SER A 91 -28.13 16.54 0.75
N ARG A 92 -27.41 15.99 1.73
CA ARG A 92 -26.20 16.59 2.30
C ARG A 92 -25.09 16.69 1.27
N LYS A 93 -24.40 17.83 1.27
CA LYS A 93 -23.29 18.11 0.35
C LYS A 93 -21.98 17.51 0.85
N VAL A 94 -21.29 16.75 -0.01
CA VAL A 94 -20.00 16.09 0.26
C VAL A 94 -18.92 16.74 -0.58
N TYR A 95 -17.85 17.18 0.07
CA TYR A 95 -16.64 17.70 -0.55
C TYR A 95 -15.50 16.71 -0.33
N PHE A 96 -14.82 16.34 -1.42
CA PHE A 96 -13.65 15.46 -1.39
C PHE A 96 -12.37 16.25 -1.60
N GLU A 97 -11.36 15.96 -0.80
CA GLU A 97 -10.01 16.50 -0.98
C GLU A 97 -9.02 15.34 -1.06
N THR A 98 -8.47 15.13 -2.27
CA THR A 98 -7.62 13.96 -2.56
C THR A 98 -6.14 14.33 -2.40
N TYR A 99 -5.44 13.55 -1.57
CA TYR A 99 -4.02 13.67 -1.27
C TYR A 99 -3.33 12.32 -1.51
N GLY A 100 -2.56 12.18 -2.59
CA GLY A 100 -1.78 10.97 -2.79
C GLY A 100 -1.50 10.63 -4.24
N CYS A 101 -1.80 9.38 -4.60
CA CYS A 101 -1.53 8.82 -5.92
C CYS A 101 -2.82 8.57 -6.71
N GLN A 102 -2.67 7.99 -7.91
CA GLN A 102 -3.75 7.62 -8.82
C GLN A 102 -4.78 6.70 -8.14
N MET A 103 -4.34 5.80 -7.25
CA MET A 103 -5.25 4.99 -6.44
C MET A 103 -6.16 5.83 -5.55
N ASN A 104 -5.67 6.94 -5.00
CA ASN A 104 -6.50 7.81 -4.17
C ASN A 104 -7.53 8.58 -4.99
N VAL A 105 -7.21 8.91 -6.26
CA VAL A 105 -8.20 9.50 -7.19
C VAL A 105 -9.32 8.49 -7.47
N ASN A 106 -8.95 7.25 -7.80
CA ASN A 106 -9.92 6.17 -8.00
C ASN A 106 -10.72 5.83 -6.72
N ASP A 107 -10.06 5.81 -5.56
CA ASP A 107 -10.72 5.57 -4.26
C ASP A 107 -11.76 6.69 -3.96
N THR A 108 -11.50 7.94 -4.38
CA THR A 108 -12.47 9.05 -4.31
C THR A 108 -13.70 8.81 -5.18
N GLU A 109 -13.52 8.31 -6.41
CA GLU A 109 -14.64 8.00 -7.32
C GLU A 109 -15.50 6.83 -6.80
N ILE A 110 -14.87 5.81 -6.23
CA ILE A 110 -15.57 4.69 -5.56
C ILE A 110 -16.37 5.20 -4.35
N ALA A 111 -15.73 5.96 -3.45
CA ALA A 111 -16.40 6.52 -2.29
C ALA A 111 -17.57 7.42 -2.68
N TRP A 112 -17.42 8.21 -3.75
CA TRP A 112 -18.50 9.03 -4.29
C TRP A 112 -19.65 8.19 -4.84
N SER A 113 -19.38 7.14 -5.64
CA SER A 113 -20.42 6.22 -6.17
C SER A 113 -21.27 5.59 -5.05
N ILE A 114 -20.64 5.24 -3.93
CA ILE A 114 -21.33 4.69 -2.75
C ILE A 114 -22.23 5.74 -2.09
N LEU A 115 -21.73 6.96 -1.87
CA LEU A 115 -22.50 8.02 -1.21
C LEU A 115 -23.62 8.55 -2.11
N GLN A 116 -23.39 8.67 -3.42
CA GLN A 116 -24.40 9.13 -4.37
C GLN A 116 -25.63 8.21 -4.36
N ARG A 117 -25.43 6.88 -4.36
CA ARG A 117 -26.51 5.89 -4.25
C ARG A 117 -27.32 6.00 -2.96
N LYS A 118 -26.78 6.64 -1.92
CA LYS A 118 -27.45 6.87 -0.63
C LYS A 118 -28.01 8.29 -0.49
N GLY A 119 -28.11 9.07 -1.58
CA GLY A 119 -28.77 10.38 -1.59
C GLY A 119 -27.91 11.56 -1.13
N TYR A 120 -26.59 11.40 -1.11
CA TYR A 120 -25.67 12.52 -0.90
C TYR A 120 -25.43 13.31 -2.19
N LEU A 121 -25.17 14.61 -2.10
CA LEU A 121 -24.86 15.48 -3.23
C LEU A 121 -23.37 15.86 -3.23
N ARG A 122 -22.73 15.96 -4.38
CA ARG A 122 -21.33 16.41 -4.47
C ARG A 122 -21.27 17.93 -4.51
N THR A 123 -20.26 18.51 -3.87
CA THR A 123 -19.92 19.92 -4.04
C THR A 123 -18.44 20.10 -4.31
N VAL A 124 -18.10 21.10 -5.13
CA VAL A 124 -16.73 21.59 -5.34
C VAL A 124 -16.41 22.77 -4.43
N GLU A 125 -17.42 23.33 -3.76
CA GLU A 125 -17.29 24.47 -2.86
C GLU A 125 -17.23 23.98 -1.41
N LEU A 126 -16.06 24.13 -0.80
CA LEU A 126 -15.83 23.71 0.59
C LEU A 126 -16.79 24.37 1.58
N ASN A 127 -17.19 25.63 1.33
CA ASN A 127 -18.05 26.39 2.22
C ASN A 127 -19.48 25.85 2.28
N GLU A 128 -19.91 25.12 1.26
CA GLU A 128 -21.25 24.53 1.17
C GLU A 128 -21.31 23.09 1.71
N ALA A 129 -20.16 22.48 1.99
CA ALA A 129 -20.06 21.06 2.32
C ALA A 129 -20.58 20.76 3.74
N ASP A 130 -21.47 19.78 3.87
CA ASP A 130 -21.92 19.20 5.14
C ASP A 130 -21.01 18.07 5.61
N VAL A 131 -20.32 17.43 4.67
CA VAL A 131 -19.32 16.39 4.91
C VAL A 131 -18.06 16.73 4.11
N VAL A 132 -16.91 16.74 4.77
CA VAL A 132 -15.60 16.88 4.12
C VAL A 132 -14.81 15.60 4.31
N LEU A 133 -14.43 14.96 3.21
CA LEU A 133 -13.69 13.70 3.20
C LEU A 133 -12.30 13.93 2.62
N LEU A 134 -11.27 13.76 3.45
CA LEU A 134 -9.88 13.80 3.05
C LEU A 134 -9.45 12.39 2.62
N VAL A 135 -9.19 12.16 1.33
CA VAL A 135 -8.69 10.88 0.83
C VAL A 135 -7.18 10.90 0.80
N THR A 136 -6.54 10.11 1.64
CA THR A 136 -5.14 10.31 2.02
C THR A 136 -4.25 9.10 1.75
N CYS A 137 -2.98 9.38 1.48
CA CYS A 137 -1.92 8.39 1.32
C CYS A 137 -1.01 8.33 2.56
N SER A 138 -0.51 7.14 2.91
CA SER A 138 0.41 6.93 4.04
C SER A 138 1.89 6.88 3.62
N ILE A 139 2.17 7.12 2.33
CA ILE A 139 3.47 6.85 1.72
C ILE A 139 4.39 8.08 1.74
N ARG A 140 3.89 9.31 1.67
CA ARG A 140 4.76 10.49 1.61
C ARG A 140 4.81 11.20 2.97
N GLU A 141 5.99 11.35 3.56
CA GLU A 141 6.15 11.95 4.91
C GLU A 141 5.61 13.39 4.98
N LYS A 142 5.90 14.22 3.97
CA LYS A 142 5.32 15.59 3.85
C LYS A 142 3.79 15.61 3.75
N ALA A 143 3.17 14.51 3.30
CA ALA A 143 1.71 14.45 3.23
C ALA A 143 1.07 14.45 4.62
N GLU A 144 1.69 13.77 5.60
CA GLU A 144 1.10 13.64 6.94
C GLU A 144 0.95 15.00 7.66
N GLN A 145 2.02 15.80 7.72
CA GLN A 145 1.97 17.14 8.35
C GLN A 145 0.98 18.07 7.64
N THR A 146 0.86 17.93 6.31
CA THR A 146 -0.11 18.69 5.51
C THR A 146 -1.54 18.36 5.94
N ILE A 147 -1.86 17.07 6.12
CA ILE A 147 -3.17 16.65 6.61
C ILE A 147 -3.44 17.15 8.02
N TRP A 148 -2.47 17.07 8.94
CA TRP A 148 -2.64 17.61 10.30
C TRP A 148 -2.97 19.11 10.31
N ASN A 149 -2.27 19.89 9.49
CA ASN A 149 -2.56 21.32 9.34
C ASN A 149 -3.94 21.55 8.72
N ARG A 150 -4.32 20.74 7.73
CA ARG A 150 -5.62 20.82 7.08
C ARG A 150 -6.77 20.51 8.06
N LEU A 151 -6.62 19.48 8.89
CA LEU A 151 -7.59 19.13 9.92
C LEU A 151 -7.82 20.26 10.92
N LYS A 152 -6.75 20.98 11.32
CA LYS A 152 -6.88 22.15 12.20
C LYS A 152 -7.70 23.26 11.54
N GLN A 153 -7.48 23.53 10.25
CA GLN A 153 -8.26 24.51 9.48
C GLN A 153 -9.74 24.12 9.41
N LEU A 154 -10.03 22.86 9.03
CA LEU A 154 -11.39 22.35 8.92
C LEU A 154 -12.11 22.35 10.28
N THR A 155 -11.39 22.00 11.35
CA THR A 155 -11.94 22.04 12.71
C THR A 155 -12.27 23.47 13.13
N ALA A 156 -11.42 24.45 12.81
CA ALA A 156 -11.71 25.86 13.05
C ALA A 156 -12.93 26.34 12.26
N MET A 157 -13.07 25.92 11.01
CA MET A 157 -14.27 26.20 10.19
C MET A 157 -15.53 25.58 10.81
N LYS A 158 -15.47 24.30 11.20
CA LYS A 158 -16.56 23.58 11.88
C LYS A 158 -17.02 24.30 13.16
N LYS A 159 -16.07 24.83 13.96
CA LYS A 159 -16.38 25.61 15.18
C LYS A 159 -17.00 26.98 14.90
N ARG A 160 -16.60 27.65 13.80
CA ARG A 160 -17.13 28.97 13.40
C ARG A 160 -18.51 28.90 12.77
N ARG A 161 -18.86 27.76 12.17
CA ARG A 161 -20.20 27.53 11.59
C ARG A 161 -21.22 27.59 12.74
N LYS A 162 -21.99 28.68 12.82
CA LYS A 162 -23.16 28.81 13.72
C LYS A 162 -24.03 27.56 13.55
N LYS A 163 -24.67 27.07 14.62
CA LYS A 163 -25.54 25.87 14.67
C LYS A 163 -26.42 25.76 13.42
N SER A 164 -25.87 25.14 12.38
CA SER A 164 -26.59 24.60 11.25
C SER A 164 -27.48 23.50 11.80
N LEU A 165 -28.62 23.21 11.15
CA LEU A 165 -29.45 22.07 11.51
C LEU A 165 -28.64 20.75 11.51
N ALA A 166 -27.55 20.67 10.75
CA ALA A 166 -26.60 19.57 10.78
C ALA A 166 -25.14 20.06 11.01
N PRO A 167 -24.43 19.53 12.02
CA PRO A 167 -23.02 19.85 12.23
C PRO A 167 -22.16 19.23 11.14
N MET A 168 -21.26 20.05 10.57
CA MET A 168 -20.28 19.62 9.56
C MET A 168 -19.47 18.41 10.05
N LYS A 169 -19.32 17.40 9.20
CA LYS A 169 -18.52 16.19 9.48
C LYS A 169 -17.20 16.21 8.73
N ILE A 170 -16.15 15.76 9.40
CA ILE A 170 -14.81 15.64 8.84
C ILE A 170 -14.42 14.17 8.88
N GLY A 171 -14.09 13.60 7.72
CA GLY A 171 -13.64 12.23 7.59
C GLY A 171 -12.25 12.12 6.97
N ILE A 172 -11.50 11.09 7.34
CA ILE A 172 -10.24 10.71 6.69
C ILE A 172 -10.39 9.30 6.12
N LEU A 173 -10.05 9.18 4.85
CA LEU A 173 -10.12 7.96 4.06
C LEU A 173 -8.73 7.51 3.62
N GLY A 174 -8.59 6.22 3.35
CA GLY A 174 -7.40 5.65 2.71
C GLY A 174 -6.31 5.22 3.68
N CYS A 175 -5.09 5.06 3.18
CA CYS A 175 -4.03 4.35 3.91
C CYS A 175 -3.58 5.06 5.20
N MET A 176 -3.70 6.40 5.27
CA MET A 176 -3.37 7.13 6.50
C MET A 176 -4.37 6.82 7.63
N ALA A 177 -5.65 6.56 7.30
CA ALA A 177 -6.67 6.21 8.28
C ALA A 177 -6.33 4.89 8.99
N GLU A 178 -5.85 3.88 8.25
CA GLU A 178 -5.33 2.63 8.85
C GLU A 178 -4.09 2.89 9.70
N ARG A 179 -3.12 3.65 9.17
CA ARG A 179 -1.81 3.82 9.81
C ARG A 179 -1.88 4.63 11.09
N LEU A 180 -2.66 5.72 11.10
CA LEU A 180 -2.69 6.72 12.18
C LEU A 180 -3.97 6.67 13.01
N LYS A 181 -4.74 5.57 12.95
CA LYS A 181 -6.01 5.41 13.66
C LYS A 181 -5.94 5.89 15.11
N THR A 182 -4.98 5.39 15.88
CA THR A 182 -4.83 5.72 17.31
C THR A 182 -4.56 7.22 17.51
N GLU A 183 -3.61 7.78 16.76
CA GLU A 183 -3.25 9.20 16.87
C GLU A 183 -4.40 10.12 16.45
N LEU A 184 -5.19 9.73 15.44
CA LEU A 184 -6.36 10.48 14.94
C LEU A 184 -7.58 10.39 15.87
N LEU A 185 -7.77 9.27 16.57
CA LEU A 185 -8.86 9.10 17.53
C LEU A 185 -8.54 9.76 18.88
N GLU A 186 -7.30 9.69 19.34
CA GLU A 186 -6.88 10.24 20.64
C GLU A 186 -6.65 11.75 20.62
N ARG A 187 -6.16 12.32 19.50
CA ARG A 187 -5.90 13.76 19.41
C ARG A 187 -7.17 14.55 19.08
N GLU A 188 -7.63 15.31 20.07
CA GLU A 188 -8.51 16.49 19.92
C GLU A 188 -9.83 16.28 19.13
N LYS A 189 -10.39 15.07 19.03
CA LYS A 189 -11.64 14.76 18.28
C LYS A 189 -11.73 15.51 16.93
N LEU A 190 -10.58 15.62 16.23
CA LEU A 190 -10.46 16.41 15.00
C LEU A 190 -11.21 15.77 13.83
N VAL A 191 -11.55 14.48 13.95
CA VAL A 191 -12.12 13.66 12.90
C VAL A 191 -13.36 12.94 13.44
N ASP A 192 -14.45 12.98 12.68
CA ASP A 192 -15.70 12.29 13.00
C ASP A 192 -15.72 10.86 12.42
N VAL A 193 -15.13 10.67 11.23
CA VAL A 193 -15.14 9.38 10.49
C VAL A 193 -13.74 8.97 10.03
N LEU A 194 -13.38 7.71 10.26
CA LEU A 194 -12.18 7.09 9.68
C LEU A 194 -12.57 5.86 8.87
N ALA A 195 -12.18 5.82 7.59
CA ALA A 195 -12.33 4.60 6.79
C ALA A 195 -11.03 4.19 6.09
N GLY A 196 -10.63 2.94 6.30
CA GLY A 196 -9.51 2.32 5.60
C GLY A 196 -9.82 2.05 4.12
N PRO A 197 -8.81 1.66 3.32
CA PRO A 197 -8.98 1.43 1.87
C PRO A 197 -10.01 0.38 1.47
N ASP A 198 -10.36 -0.55 2.37
CA ASP A 198 -11.31 -1.64 2.10
C ASP A 198 -12.68 -1.40 2.76
N ALA A 199 -12.91 -0.24 3.37
CA ALA A 199 -14.08 0.06 4.20
C ALA A 199 -15.01 1.15 3.63
N TYR A 200 -14.90 1.50 2.34
CA TYR A 200 -15.71 2.59 1.78
C TYR A 200 -17.20 2.26 1.69
N ARG A 201 -17.58 0.98 1.55
CA ARG A 201 -18.98 0.53 1.60
C ARG A 201 -19.66 0.90 2.92
N ASP A 202 -18.88 0.99 3.99
CA ASP A 202 -19.35 1.31 5.34
C ASP A 202 -19.52 2.82 5.57
N LEU A 203 -19.10 3.67 4.62
CA LEU A 203 -19.14 5.13 4.78
C LEU A 203 -20.52 5.70 5.15
N PRO A 204 -21.63 5.28 4.52
CA PRO A 204 -22.95 5.75 4.91
C PRO A 204 -23.25 5.49 6.38
N ARG A 205 -23.00 4.26 6.85
CA ARG A 205 -23.20 3.88 8.25
C ARG A 205 -22.29 4.67 9.20
N LEU A 206 -21.01 4.82 8.86
CA LEU A 206 -20.06 5.59 9.66
C LEU A 206 -20.48 7.05 9.80
N LEU A 207 -21.00 7.66 8.72
CA LEU A 207 -21.52 9.03 8.75
C LEU A 207 -22.76 9.17 9.63
N THR A 208 -23.69 8.21 9.58
CA THR A 208 -24.87 8.19 10.46
C THR A 208 -24.51 8.03 11.93
N VAL A 209 -23.57 7.14 12.26
CA VAL A 209 -23.05 7.02 13.64
C VAL A 209 -22.41 8.34 14.08
N ALA A 210 -21.66 8.99 13.18
CA ALA A 210 -21.04 10.27 13.45
C ALA A 210 -22.07 11.40 13.69
N ASP A 211 -23.23 11.35 13.05
CA ASP A 211 -24.33 12.30 13.29
C ASP A 211 -24.85 12.22 14.74
N GLY A 212 -24.86 11.02 15.34
CA GLY A 212 -25.15 10.81 16.76
C GLY A 212 -24.11 11.38 17.75
N GLY A 213 -23.05 12.02 17.25
CA GLY A 213 -22.02 12.67 18.07
C GLY A 213 -20.88 11.76 18.51
N GLN A 214 -20.87 10.50 18.07
CA GLN A 214 -19.79 9.54 18.31
C GLN A 214 -18.76 9.59 17.18
N GLN A 215 -17.51 9.23 17.46
CA GLN A 215 -16.54 8.99 16.39
C GLN A 215 -16.74 7.58 15.84
N ALA A 216 -16.72 7.44 14.51
CA ALA A 216 -16.89 6.15 13.85
C ALA A 216 -15.62 5.79 13.08
N SER A 217 -15.17 4.53 13.18
CA SER A 217 -14.00 4.07 12.45
C SER A 217 -14.15 2.64 11.94
N ASN A 218 -13.81 2.40 10.68
CA ASN A 218 -13.60 1.07 10.13
C ASN A 218 -12.34 1.07 9.27
N VAL A 219 -11.30 0.37 9.72
CA VAL A 219 -10.02 0.25 9.00
C VAL A 219 -9.62 -1.21 8.80
N LEU A 220 -10.59 -2.12 8.94
CA LEU A 220 -10.34 -3.55 8.75
C LEU A 220 -10.02 -3.80 7.27
N LEU A 221 -9.01 -4.64 7.06
CA LEU A 221 -8.59 -5.05 5.72
C LEU A 221 -9.29 -6.34 5.36
N SER A 222 -9.88 -6.38 4.16
CA SER A 222 -10.65 -7.54 3.70
C SER A 222 -9.74 -8.64 3.16
N LEU A 223 -10.21 -9.88 3.17
CA LEU A 223 -9.49 -10.99 2.51
C LEU A 223 -9.83 -11.10 1.02
N GLU A 224 -10.95 -10.50 0.60
CA GLU A 224 -11.47 -10.51 -0.76
C GLU A 224 -11.54 -9.10 -1.36
N GLU A 225 -11.70 -9.02 -2.68
CA GLU A 225 -11.88 -7.74 -3.37
C GLU A 225 -13.30 -7.18 -3.05
N THR A 226 -13.36 -5.95 -2.56
CA THR A 226 -14.56 -5.34 -1.96
C THR A 226 -15.30 -4.34 -2.84
N TYR A 227 -14.91 -4.15 -4.09
CA TYR A 227 -15.49 -3.13 -4.98
C TYR A 227 -15.71 -3.62 -6.41
N ALA A 228 -15.58 -4.93 -6.67
CA ALA A 228 -15.76 -5.53 -7.99
C ALA A 228 -17.13 -5.26 -8.63
N ASP A 229 -18.16 -5.02 -7.82
CA ASP A 229 -19.54 -4.70 -8.24
C ASP A 229 -19.83 -3.18 -8.27
N ILE A 230 -18.85 -2.33 -7.91
CA ILE A 230 -19.05 -0.88 -7.86
C ILE A 230 -18.44 -0.26 -9.11
N MET A 231 -19.31 0.27 -9.98
CA MET A 231 -18.91 1.15 -11.07
C MET A 231 -18.59 2.55 -10.52
N PRO A 232 -17.36 3.05 -10.67
CA PRO A 232 -17.02 4.42 -10.33
C PRO A 232 -17.80 5.40 -11.22
N VAL A 233 -18.22 6.52 -10.63
CA VAL A 233 -18.91 7.57 -11.39
C VAL A 233 -17.85 8.50 -11.95
N HIS A 234 -17.49 8.29 -13.22
CA HIS A 234 -16.55 9.14 -13.93
C HIS A 234 -17.19 10.49 -14.20
N HIS A 235 -16.60 11.54 -13.63
CA HIS A 235 -17.23 12.86 -13.56
C HIS A 235 -16.59 13.88 -14.49
N SER A 236 -15.54 13.48 -15.19
CA SER A 236 -14.99 14.28 -16.27
C SER A 236 -15.94 14.15 -17.47
N THR A 237 -16.86 15.11 -17.59
CA THR A 237 -17.69 15.35 -18.79
C THR A 237 -16.87 15.50 -20.08
N HIS A 238 -15.54 15.58 -19.95
CA HIS A 238 -14.52 15.63 -21.01
C HIS A 238 -13.29 14.73 -20.73
N GLY A 239 -13.45 13.69 -19.92
CA GLY A 239 -12.34 12.83 -19.51
C GLY A 239 -11.90 11.91 -20.63
N ASN A 240 -10.84 12.27 -21.34
CA ASN A 240 -10.26 11.39 -22.34
C ASN A 240 -9.49 10.21 -21.71
N SER A 241 -9.27 10.22 -20.39
CA SER A 241 -8.61 9.16 -19.64
C SER A 241 -9.38 8.73 -18.39
N ALA A 242 -9.28 7.45 -18.03
CA ALA A 242 -9.89 6.87 -16.84
C ALA A 242 -8.93 5.88 -16.14
N PHE A 243 -9.14 5.72 -14.82
CA PHE A 243 -8.42 4.75 -14.01
C PHE A 243 -9.31 3.55 -13.73
N VAL A 244 -8.77 2.34 -13.93
CA VAL A 244 -9.50 1.09 -13.68
C VAL A 244 -8.74 0.26 -12.67
N SER A 245 -9.28 0.12 -11.46
CA SER A 245 -8.65 -0.71 -10.41
C SER A 245 -8.84 -2.19 -10.71
N ILE A 246 -7.74 -2.89 -10.99
CA ILE A 246 -7.75 -4.33 -11.31
C ILE A 246 -7.39 -5.21 -10.10
N MET A 247 -6.74 -4.64 -9.09
CA MET A 247 -6.35 -5.36 -7.88
C MET A 247 -6.01 -4.43 -6.72
N ARG A 248 -6.02 -4.98 -5.50
CA ARG A 248 -5.62 -4.28 -4.27
C ARG A 248 -4.61 -5.10 -3.47
N GLY A 249 -3.77 -4.41 -2.71
CA GLY A 249 -2.77 -5.03 -1.83
C GLY A 249 -1.50 -5.47 -2.56
N CYS A 250 -0.50 -5.92 -1.78
CA CYS A 250 0.81 -6.29 -2.31
C CYS A 250 1.45 -7.37 -1.43
N ASP A 251 1.91 -8.47 -2.03
CA ASP A 251 2.50 -9.60 -1.33
C ASP A 251 4.03 -9.52 -1.32
N ASN A 252 4.67 -8.55 -2.01
CA ASN A 252 6.13 -8.47 -2.14
C ASN A 252 6.91 -8.21 -0.83
N MET A 253 6.27 -7.69 0.22
CA MET A 253 6.86 -7.24 1.50
C MET A 253 8.32 -6.75 1.42
N CYS A 254 8.58 -5.79 0.52
CA CYS A 254 9.87 -5.09 0.48
C CYS A 254 10.12 -4.43 1.85
N THR A 255 11.35 -4.43 2.34
CA THR A 255 11.62 -4.09 3.75
C THR A 255 11.20 -2.67 4.14
N TYR A 256 11.22 -1.74 3.19
CA TYR A 256 10.80 -0.35 3.37
C TYR A 256 9.30 -0.08 3.12
N CYS A 257 8.57 -1.03 2.56
CA CYS A 257 7.23 -0.77 2.03
C CYS A 257 6.14 -1.00 3.09
N ILE A 258 5.27 0.00 3.28
CA ILE A 258 4.15 -0.04 4.22
C ILE A 258 2.86 -0.62 3.61
N VAL A 259 2.82 -0.77 2.29
CA VAL A 259 1.62 -1.17 1.54
C VAL A 259 0.98 -2.47 2.05
N PRO A 260 1.73 -3.55 2.32
CA PRO A 260 1.11 -4.79 2.80
C PRO A 260 0.36 -4.64 4.12
N PHE A 261 0.75 -3.67 4.96
CA PHE A 261 0.12 -3.40 6.24
C PHE A 261 -1.05 -2.43 6.16
N THR A 262 -1.11 -1.61 5.10
CA THR A 262 -2.12 -0.54 4.94
C THR A 262 -3.18 -0.86 3.89
N ARG A 263 -2.90 -1.79 2.97
CA ARG A 263 -3.85 -2.31 1.96
C ARG A 263 -4.02 -3.81 1.99
N GLY A 264 -3.24 -4.54 2.79
CA GLY A 264 -3.37 -5.99 2.94
C GLY A 264 -2.71 -6.79 1.81
N ARG A 265 -3.09 -8.07 1.74
CA ARG A 265 -2.59 -9.04 0.76
C ARG A 265 -3.14 -8.78 -0.64
N GLU A 266 -2.49 -9.33 -1.65
CA GLU A 266 -2.92 -9.20 -3.05
C GLU A 266 -4.26 -9.89 -3.32
N ARG A 267 -5.22 -9.10 -3.79
CA ARG A 267 -6.58 -9.50 -4.16
C ARG A 267 -6.87 -8.96 -5.56
N SER A 268 -7.12 -9.85 -6.51
CA SER A 268 -7.43 -9.47 -7.89
C SER A 268 -8.93 -9.35 -8.06
N ARG A 269 -9.36 -8.38 -8.86
CA ARG A 269 -10.75 -8.26 -9.29
C ARG A 269 -11.04 -9.26 -10.42
N PRO A 270 -12.24 -9.88 -10.47
CA PRO A 270 -12.62 -10.75 -11.57
C PRO A 270 -12.46 -10.08 -12.94
N ILE A 271 -11.97 -10.83 -13.92
CA ILE A 271 -11.70 -10.31 -15.27
C ILE A 271 -12.98 -9.81 -15.95
N SER A 272 -14.09 -10.52 -15.76
CA SER A 272 -15.40 -10.17 -16.32
C SER A 272 -15.82 -8.75 -15.92
N SER A 273 -15.71 -8.44 -14.63
CA SER A 273 -16.02 -7.13 -14.07
C SER A 273 -15.10 -6.03 -14.60
N ILE A 274 -13.81 -6.31 -14.79
CA ILE A 274 -12.87 -5.34 -15.39
C ILE A 274 -13.23 -5.07 -16.86
N LEU A 275 -13.52 -6.12 -17.63
CA LEU A 275 -13.89 -5.99 -19.04
C LEU A 275 -15.20 -5.24 -19.22
N GLU A 276 -16.17 -5.42 -18.32
CA GLU A 276 -17.43 -4.66 -18.32
C GLU A 276 -17.19 -3.17 -18.09
N GLU A 277 -16.42 -2.80 -17.05
CA GLU A 277 -16.08 -1.39 -16.78
C GLU A 277 -15.35 -0.75 -17.97
N VAL A 278 -14.39 -1.46 -18.55
CA VAL A 278 -13.63 -0.95 -19.70
C VAL A 278 -14.51 -0.78 -20.94
N ARG A 279 -15.47 -1.68 -21.19
CA ARG A 279 -16.45 -1.52 -22.28
C ARG A 279 -17.32 -0.29 -22.07
N MET A 280 -17.85 -0.12 -20.87
CA MET A 280 -18.67 1.06 -20.54
C MET A 280 -17.88 2.37 -20.72
N LEU A 281 -16.60 2.38 -20.33
CA LEU A 281 -15.72 3.53 -20.54
C LEU A 281 -15.50 3.84 -22.02
N SER A 282 -15.26 2.81 -22.85
CA SER A 282 -15.17 2.96 -24.30
C SER A 282 -16.48 3.49 -24.90
N ASP A 283 -17.63 2.96 -24.49
CA ASP A 283 -18.96 3.42 -24.92
C ASP A 283 -19.24 4.89 -24.54
N GLN A 284 -18.66 5.35 -23.42
CA GLN A 284 -18.71 6.75 -22.97
C GLN A 284 -17.71 7.65 -23.72
N GLY A 285 -16.88 7.10 -24.61
CA GLY A 285 -15.93 7.83 -25.43
C GLY A 285 -14.56 8.05 -24.79
N VAL A 286 -14.24 7.38 -23.68
CA VAL A 286 -12.90 7.43 -23.07
C VAL A 286 -11.87 6.85 -24.04
N LYS A 287 -10.73 7.54 -24.19
CA LYS A 287 -9.68 7.20 -25.15
C LYS A 287 -8.42 6.61 -24.54
N GLU A 288 -8.29 6.64 -23.21
CA GLU A 288 -7.19 6.03 -22.48
C GLU A 288 -7.66 5.41 -21.17
N VAL A 289 -7.35 4.15 -20.93
CA VAL A 289 -7.55 3.49 -19.63
C VAL A 289 -6.21 3.14 -19.01
N THR A 290 -6.04 3.47 -17.73
CA THR A 290 -4.87 3.06 -16.95
C THR A 290 -5.27 2.03 -15.91
N LEU A 291 -4.79 0.79 -16.07
CA LEU A 291 -4.97 -0.29 -15.12
C LEU A 291 -4.18 -0.01 -13.84
N LEU A 292 -4.88 0.04 -12.71
CA LEU A 292 -4.34 0.39 -11.40
C LEU A 292 -4.27 -0.80 -10.45
N GLY A 293 -3.21 -0.81 -9.64
CA GLY A 293 -2.97 -1.76 -8.57
C GLY A 293 -1.69 -1.39 -7.82
N GLN A 294 -1.33 -2.15 -6.78
CA GLN A 294 -0.04 -1.97 -6.10
C GLN A 294 1.06 -2.87 -6.68
N ASN A 295 0.69 -3.91 -7.42
CA ASN A 295 1.57 -4.80 -8.15
C ASN A 295 0.85 -5.38 -9.37
N VAL A 296 0.51 -4.54 -10.36
CA VAL A 296 -0.46 -4.91 -11.43
C VAL A 296 -0.10 -6.18 -12.19
N ASN A 297 1.18 -6.45 -12.40
CA ASN A 297 1.64 -7.61 -13.16
C ASN A 297 1.72 -8.90 -12.33
N SER A 298 1.38 -8.86 -11.03
CA SER A 298 1.04 -10.08 -10.26
C SER A 298 -0.46 -10.40 -10.27
N TYR A 299 -1.26 -9.66 -11.05
CA TYR A 299 -2.69 -9.93 -11.22
C TYR A 299 -2.94 -11.40 -11.52
N ARG A 300 -3.91 -11.96 -10.78
CA ARG A 300 -4.36 -13.32 -10.93
C ARG A 300 -5.81 -13.48 -10.51
N ASP A 301 -6.68 -13.71 -11.46
CA ASP A 301 -8.09 -13.99 -11.21
C ASP A 301 -8.31 -15.48 -10.99
N ALA A 302 -8.84 -15.84 -9.82
CA ALA A 302 -9.15 -17.21 -9.42
C ALA A 302 -10.66 -17.50 -9.40
N SER A 303 -11.49 -16.55 -9.86
CA SER A 303 -12.96 -16.71 -9.86
C SER A 303 -13.46 -17.64 -10.96
N GLU A 304 -12.78 -17.69 -12.10
CA GLU A 304 -13.06 -18.66 -13.16
C GLU A 304 -12.21 -19.92 -12.95
N ASP A 305 -12.87 -21.02 -12.54
CA ASP A 305 -12.25 -22.34 -12.45
C ASP A 305 -12.19 -22.95 -13.86
N GLN A 306 -11.21 -22.52 -14.66
CA GLN A 306 -10.98 -23.10 -15.98
C GLN A 306 -9.68 -23.90 -16.05
N LEU A 307 -9.83 -25.10 -16.61
CA LEU A 307 -8.81 -26.05 -17.08
C LEU A 307 -7.74 -25.44 -18.04
N CYS A 308 -7.74 -24.14 -18.27
CA CYS A 308 -6.71 -23.45 -19.05
C CYS A 308 -5.46 -23.26 -18.18
N SER A 309 -4.75 -24.38 -17.92
CA SER A 309 -3.37 -24.34 -17.45
C SER A 309 -2.47 -23.79 -18.56
N SER A 310 -2.55 -22.49 -18.84
CA SER A 310 -1.39 -21.77 -19.36
C SER A 310 -0.27 -21.97 -18.34
N GLY A 311 0.89 -22.47 -18.79
CA GLY A 311 1.91 -23.09 -17.95
C GLY A 311 2.39 -22.29 -16.73
N ALA A 312 3.24 -22.92 -15.92
CA ALA A 312 3.73 -22.33 -14.67
C ALA A 312 4.22 -20.88 -14.86
N THR A 313 3.74 -19.96 -14.02
CA THR A 313 4.14 -18.55 -14.04
C THR A 313 5.66 -18.44 -13.90
N ARG A 314 6.30 -17.97 -14.97
CA ARG A 314 7.75 -17.73 -14.99
C ARG A 314 8.02 -16.31 -14.52
N LEU A 315 8.98 -16.19 -13.60
CA LEU A 315 9.55 -14.89 -13.27
C LEU A 315 10.53 -14.51 -14.38
N SER A 316 10.85 -13.23 -14.44
CA SER A 316 11.99 -12.73 -15.20
C SER A 316 13.27 -13.49 -14.82
N GLU A 317 14.17 -13.71 -15.77
CA GLU A 317 15.41 -14.46 -15.56
C GLU A 317 16.29 -13.79 -14.49
N GLY A 318 16.83 -14.58 -13.55
CA GLY A 318 17.62 -14.06 -12.43
C GLY A 318 16.81 -13.48 -11.27
N PHE A 319 15.48 -13.50 -11.33
CA PHE A 319 14.61 -13.02 -10.25
C PHE A 319 14.10 -14.17 -9.36
N GLN A 320 13.98 -13.87 -8.07
CA GLN A 320 13.50 -14.78 -7.04
C GLN A 320 12.37 -14.13 -6.25
N THR A 321 11.49 -14.95 -5.68
CA THR A 321 10.45 -14.47 -4.78
C THR A 321 10.37 -15.33 -3.53
N VAL A 322 10.13 -14.67 -2.38
CA VAL A 322 10.04 -15.32 -1.07
C VAL A 322 8.59 -15.77 -0.78
N TYR A 323 7.62 -15.35 -1.61
CA TYR A 323 6.21 -15.64 -1.39
C TYR A 323 5.75 -16.83 -2.19
N ARG A 324 4.78 -17.56 -1.63
CA ARG A 324 4.15 -18.69 -2.28
C ARG A 324 3.49 -18.21 -3.57
N ARG A 325 3.91 -18.80 -4.69
CA ARG A 325 3.26 -18.56 -5.97
C ARG A 325 1.83 -19.03 -5.92
N LYS A 326 0.92 -18.20 -6.43
CA LYS A 326 -0.46 -18.59 -6.67
C LYS A 326 -0.48 -19.50 -7.91
N GLU A 327 -1.18 -20.62 -7.81
CA GLU A 327 -1.35 -21.61 -8.89
C GLU A 327 -2.74 -21.45 -9.50
N GLY A 328 -2.88 -21.74 -10.80
CA GLY A 328 -4.15 -21.61 -11.54
C GLY A 328 -4.60 -20.17 -11.76
N GLY A 329 -5.79 -19.99 -12.34
CA GLY A 329 -6.38 -18.67 -12.60
C GLY A 329 -5.77 -17.90 -13.78
N LEU A 330 -6.52 -16.90 -14.26
CA LEU A 330 -6.14 -16.03 -15.37
C LEU A 330 -5.10 -15.00 -14.92
N ARG A 331 -4.07 -14.76 -15.73
CA ARG A 331 -2.90 -13.95 -15.39
C ARG A 331 -3.03 -12.52 -15.94
N PHE A 332 -2.06 -11.68 -15.59
CA PHE A 332 -1.97 -10.32 -16.13
C PHE A 332 -1.89 -10.28 -17.65
N SER A 333 -1.19 -11.22 -18.30
CA SER A 333 -1.12 -11.34 -19.76
C SER A 333 -2.50 -11.62 -20.38
N ASP A 334 -3.30 -12.49 -19.76
CA ASP A 334 -4.67 -12.80 -20.20
C ASP A 334 -5.59 -11.57 -20.04
N LEU A 335 -5.48 -10.86 -18.92
CA LEU A 335 -6.21 -9.61 -18.70
C LEU A 335 -5.85 -8.56 -19.74
N LEU A 336 -4.55 -8.33 -19.94
CA LEU A 336 -4.04 -7.30 -20.83
C LEU A 336 -4.46 -7.59 -22.29
N ASP A 337 -4.42 -8.86 -22.72
CA ASP A 337 -4.87 -9.27 -24.05
C ASP A 337 -6.38 -9.04 -24.21
N ARG A 338 -7.21 -9.47 -23.26
CA ARG A 338 -8.67 -9.27 -23.34
C ARG A 338 -9.06 -7.79 -23.30
N VAL A 339 -8.41 -6.98 -22.47
CA VAL A 339 -8.64 -5.52 -22.41
C VAL A 339 -8.25 -4.86 -23.72
N SER A 340 -7.11 -5.23 -24.32
CA SER A 340 -6.65 -4.65 -25.60
C SER A 340 -7.60 -4.90 -26.78
N ARG A 341 -8.45 -5.93 -26.70
CA ARG A 341 -9.41 -6.30 -27.75
C ARG A 341 -10.77 -5.61 -27.63
N ILE A 342 -11.03 -4.89 -26.53
CA ILE A 342 -12.32 -4.21 -26.33
C ILE A 342 -12.49 -3.10 -27.37
N ASP A 343 -11.49 -2.23 -27.48
CA ASP A 343 -11.48 -1.09 -28.39
C ASP A 343 -10.04 -0.85 -28.90
N PRO A 344 -9.75 -1.15 -30.18
CA PRO A 344 -8.44 -0.92 -30.79
C PRO A 344 -8.00 0.55 -30.84
N ASP A 345 -8.92 1.50 -30.73
CA ASP A 345 -8.61 2.94 -30.74
C ASP A 345 -8.45 3.51 -29.32
N MET A 346 -8.77 2.72 -28.30
CA MET A 346 -8.58 3.09 -26.90
C MET A 346 -7.21 2.64 -26.41
N ARG A 347 -6.44 3.60 -25.90
CA ARG A 347 -5.10 3.37 -25.37
C ARG A 347 -5.15 2.67 -24.01
N VAL A 348 -4.34 1.64 -23.83
CA VAL A 348 -4.22 0.88 -22.58
C VAL A 348 -2.87 1.13 -21.93
N ARG A 349 -2.89 1.61 -20.69
CA ARG A 349 -1.73 1.79 -19.81
C ARG A 349 -1.86 0.94 -18.56
N PHE A 350 -0.76 0.71 -17.88
CA PHE A 350 -0.74 0.15 -16.54
C PHE A 350 0.42 0.75 -15.75
N THR A 351 0.34 0.73 -14.42
CA THR A 351 1.36 1.31 -13.54
C THR A 351 1.63 0.43 -12.32
N SER A 352 2.70 0.74 -11.59
CA SER A 352 3.14 -0.03 -10.41
C SER A 352 3.39 -1.53 -10.65
N PRO A 353 4.00 -1.96 -11.77
CA PRO A 353 4.45 -3.34 -11.92
C PRO A 353 5.72 -3.61 -11.10
N HIS A 354 5.97 -4.87 -10.77
CA HIS A 354 7.23 -5.34 -10.20
C HIS A 354 8.14 -5.94 -11.29
N PRO A 355 9.46 -5.64 -11.35
CA PRO A 355 10.37 -6.15 -12.38
C PRO A 355 10.41 -7.69 -12.53
N LYS A 356 10.21 -8.40 -11.42
CA LYS A 356 10.17 -9.88 -11.37
C LYS A 356 9.04 -10.50 -12.21
N ASP A 357 7.95 -9.77 -12.43
CA ASP A 357 6.71 -10.26 -13.04
C ASP A 357 6.58 -9.74 -14.49
N PHE A 358 7.69 -9.69 -15.24
CA PHE A 358 7.72 -9.34 -16.68
C PHE A 358 8.20 -10.54 -17.52
N PRO A 359 7.37 -11.58 -17.69
CA PRO A 359 7.68 -12.66 -18.60
C PRO A 359 7.59 -12.20 -20.07
N ASP A 360 8.31 -12.88 -20.96
CA ASP A 360 8.37 -12.55 -22.39
C ASP A 360 6.98 -12.45 -23.05
N GLU A 361 5.99 -13.24 -22.60
CA GLU A 361 4.61 -13.19 -23.10
C GLU A 361 3.98 -11.79 -22.94
N VAL A 362 4.24 -11.07 -21.85
CA VAL A 362 3.73 -9.71 -21.64
C VAL A 362 4.45 -8.73 -22.57
N LEU A 363 5.76 -8.91 -22.75
CA LEU A 363 6.56 -8.05 -23.62
C LEU A 363 6.17 -8.21 -25.09
N HIS A 364 5.94 -9.44 -25.54
CA HIS A 364 5.45 -9.72 -26.89
C HIS A 364 4.06 -9.15 -27.11
N LEU A 365 3.16 -9.24 -26.12
CA LEU A 365 1.83 -8.65 -26.22
C LEU A 365 1.88 -7.11 -26.35
N ILE A 366 2.74 -6.45 -25.57
CA ILE A 366 2.98 -5.00 -25.68
C ILE A 366 3.54 -4.64 -27.07
N ALA A 367 4.43 -5.46 -27.63
CA ALA A 367 4.99 -5.23 -28.96
C ALA A 367 3.97 -5.44 -30.09
N GLU A 368 3.06 -6.41 -29.94
CA GLU A 368 2.07 -6.79 -30.96
C GLU A 368 0.89 -5.82 -31.02
N ARG A 369 0.44 -5.30 -29.88
CA ARG A 369 -0.79 -4.51 -29.77
C ARG A 369 -0.49 -3.01 -29.83
N GLY A 370 -0.87 -2.35 -30.93
CA GLY A 370 -0.64 -0.92 -31.14
C GLY A 370 -1.37 0.01 -30.15
N ASN A 371 -2.42 -0.47 -29.47
CA ASN A 371 -3.15 0.29 -28.47
C ASN A 371 -2.61 0.10 -27.04
N ILE A 372 -1.69 -0.83 -26.81
CA ILE A 372 -0.97 -0.95 -25.53
C ILE A 372 0.24 0.00 -25.57
N CYS A 373 0.34 0.87 -24.57
CA CYS A 373 1.46 1.82 -24.53
C CYS A 373 2.81 1.11 -24.38
N THR A 374 3.77 1.50 -25.23
CA THR A 374 5.20 1.11 -25.14
C THR A 374 5.93 1.80 -23.99
N GLN A 375 5.23 2.16 -22.91
CA GLN A 375 5.79 2.71 -21.68
C GLN A 375 5.80 1.62 -20.62
N ILE A 376 6.99 1.23 -20.18
CA ILE A 376 7.16 0.26 -19.09
C ILE A 376 7.74 0.98 -17.87
N HIS A 377 6.96 0.96 -16.79
CA HIS A 377 7.46 1.32 -15.47
C HIS A 377 8.21 0.12 -14.89
N LEU A 378 9.47 0.30 -14.48
CA LEU A 378 10.34 -0.77 -14.03
C LEU A 378 11.11 -0.35 -12.78
N PRO A 379 10.47 -0.33 -11.59
CA PRO A 379 11.07 0.21 -10.36
C PRO A 379 12.34 -0.54 -9.93
N ALA A 380 13.51 0.08 -10.13
CA ALA A 380 14.80 -0.47 -9.73
C ALA A 380 14.99 -0.37 -8.22
N GLN A 381 14.60 0.76 -7.62
CA GLN A 381 14.78 1.16 -6.23
C GLN A 381 16.22 1.52 -5.86
N SER A 382 17.21 0.73 -6.30
CA SER A 382 18.64 1.01 -6.14
C SER A 382 19.45 0.37 -7.28
N GLY A 383 20.63 0.90 -7.58
CA GLY A 383 21.58 0.26 -8.50
C GLY A 383 22.61 -0.66 -7.84
N SER A 384 22.57 -0.82 -6.51
CA SER A 384 23.46 -1.71 -5.77
C SER A 384 22.79 -3.04 -5.40
N SER A 385 23.38 -4.15 -5.82
CA SER A 385 22.93 -5.51 -5.46
C SER A 385 22.89 -5.74 -3.95
N LYS A 386 23.81 -5.12 -3.19
CA LYS A 386 23.84 -5.17 -1.72
C LYS A 386 22.60 -4.47 -1.13
N VAL A 387 22.30 -3.27 -1.60
CA VAL A 387 21.12 -2.51 -1.14
C VAL A 387 19.83 -3.20 -1.58
N LEU A 388 19.73 -3.70 -2.82
CA LEU A 388 18.59 -4.46 -3.32
C LEU A 388 18.29 -5.71 -2.47
N LYS A 389 19.34 -6.41 -2.00
CA LYS A 389 19.22 -7.53 -1.07
C LYS A 389 18.65 -7.07 0.29
N ALA A 390 19.16 -5.97 0.85
CA ALA A 390 18.65 -5.40 2.10
C ALA A 390 17.19 -4.88 1.97
N MET A 391 16.81 -4.44 0.77
CA MET A 391 15.44 -4.07 0.39
C MET A 391 14.50 -5.27 0.18
N ARG A 392 15.03 -6.50 0.12
CA ARG A 392 14.33 -7.74 -0.26
C ARG A 392 13.67 -7.68 -1.64
N ARG A 393 14.41 -7.18 -2.63
CA ARG A 393 13.92 -7.10 -4.02
C ARG A 393 13.94 -8.43 -4.76
N GLY A 394 14.81 -9.35 -4.37
CA GLY A 394 14.88 -10.70 -4.97
C GLY A 394 15.58 -10.74 -6.32
N TYR A 395 16.42 -9.75 -6.64
CA TYR A 395 17.22 -9.70 -7.85
C TYR A 395 18.50 -8.87 -7.63
N THR A 396 19.47 -9.02 -8.53
CA THR A 396 20.72 -8.24 -8.55
C THR A 396 20.66 -7.14 -9.61
N ARG A 397 21.64 -6.22 -9.58
CA ARG A 397 21.81 -5.20 -10.62
C ARG A 397 21.93 -5.82 -12.01
N GLU A 398 22.70 -6.90 -12.12
CA GLU A 398 22.99 -7.59 -13.39
C GLU A 398 21.70 -8.17 -13.98
N ALA A 399 20.94 -8.93 -13.19
CA ALA A 399 19.65 -9.46 -13.63
C ALA A 399 18.65 -8.36 -14.03
N TYR A 400 18.69 -7.19 -13.37
CA TYR A 400 17.89 -6.05 -13.76
C TYR A 400 18.33 -5.47 -15.12
N LEU A 401 19.63 -5.36 -15.37
CA LEU A 401 20.16 -4.90 -16.66
C LEU A 401 19.85 -5.89 -17.79
N ASP A 402 19.94 -7.20 -17.53
CA ASP A 402 19.57 -8.24 -18.49
C ASP A 402 18.08 -8.13 -18.87
N LEU A 403 17.21 -7.89 -17.88
CA LEU A 403 15.79 -7.63 -18.14
C LEU A 403 15.59 -6.36 -18.98
N VAL A 404 16.29 -5.27 -18.68
CA VAL A 404 16.23 -4.04 -19.50
C VAL A 404 16.65 -4.29 -20.95
N GLN A 405 17.73 -5.06 -21.15
CA GLN A 405 18.19 -5.43 -22.49
C GLN A 405 17.17 -6.31 -23.22
N ASN A 406 16.57 -7.27 -22.52
CA ASN A 406 15.52 -8.12 -23.09
C ASN A 406 14.28 -7.31 -23.50
N ILE A 407 13.84 -6.38 -22.64
CA ILE A 407 12.73 -5.48 -22.95
C ILE A 407 13.04 -4.66 -24.20
N ARG A 408 14.23 -4.06 -24.31
CA ARG A 408 14.65 -3.29 -25.50
C ARG A 408 14.76 -4.13 -26.77
N ARG A 409 15.12 -5.40 -26.64
CA ARG A 409 15.18 -6.33 -27.77
C ARG A 409 13.79 -6.64 -28.32
N ILE A 410 12.80 -6.83 -27.44
CA ILE A 410 11.43 -7.17 -27.83
C ILE A 410 10.60 -5.93 -28.20
N VAL A 411 10.81 -4.82 -27.49
CA VAL A 411 10.14 -3.52 -27.67
C VAL A 411 11.22 -2.44 -27.91
N PRO A 412 11.72 -2.26 -29.14
CA PRO A 412 12.85 -1.36 -29.44
C PRO A 412 12.61 0.10 -29.05
N GLU A 413 11.38 0.59 -29.22
CA GLU A 413 10.99 1.99 -28.93
C GLU A 413 10.44 2.17 -27.50
N VAL A 414 10.79 1.27 -26.58
CA VAL A 414 10.26 1.31 -25.21
C VAL A 414 10.68 2.58 -24.46
N SER A 415 9.70 3.24 -23.85
CA SER A 415 9.92 4.27 -22.86
C SER A 415 10.00 3.65 -21.47
N LEU A 416 11.15 3.81 -20.80
CA LEU A 416 11.35 3.25 -19.47
C LEU A 416 11.19 4.31 -18.39
N SER A 417 10.50 3.93 -17.31
CA SER A 417 10.43 4.75 -16.11
C SER A 417 10.78 3.94 -14.87
N SER A 418 11.23 4.59 -13.80
CA SER A 418 11.69 3.86 -12.60
C SER A 418 11.56 4.70 -11.33
N ASP A 419 11.55 4.02 -10.19
CA ASP A 419 11.66 4.62 -8.87
C ASP A 419 13.05 4.37 -8.28
N PHE A 420 13.60 5.36 -7.58
CA PHE A 420 14.82 5.22 -6.81
C PHE A 420 14.67 5.78 -5.40
N ILE A 421 15.29 5.10 -4.44
CA ILE A 421 15.34 5.47 -3.03
C ILE A 421 16.82 5.72 -2.68
N SER A 422 17.18 6.96 -2.39
CA SER A 422 18.54 7.35 -2.00
C SER A 422 18.71 7.35 -0.49
N GLY A 423 19.82 6.80 -0.01
CA GLY A 423 20.19 6.75 1.40
C GLY A 423 19.39 5.73 2.20
N PHE A 424 19.16 4.54 1.64
CA PHE A 424 18.59 3.43 2.40
C PHE A 424 19.54 2.98 3.54
N CYS A 425 19.01 2.29 4.56
CA CYS A 425 19.79 1.75 5.67
C CYS A 425 21.05 1.00 5.18
N GLY A 426 22.23 1.41 5.67
CA GLY A 426 23.53 0.81 5.36
C GLY A 426 24.09 1.15 3.97
N GLU A 427 23.50 2.09 3.24
CA GLU A 427 23.93 2.51 1.91
C GLU A 427 25.24 3.31 1.97
N THR A 428 26.29 2.77 1.35
CA THR A 428 27.62 3.40 1.28
C THR A 428 27.74 4.32 0.06
N GLU A 429 28.84 5.06 -0.02
CA GLU A 429 29.10 5.92 -1.20
C GLU A 429 29.27 5.09 -2.48
N GLU A 430 29.90 3.91 -2.38
CA GLU A 430 30.04 2.99 -3.51
C GLU A 430 28.67 2.48 -3.99
N ASP A 431 27.78 2.14 -3.06
CA ASP A 431 26.39 1.72 -3.39
C ASP A 431 25.61 2.83 -4.13
N HIS A 432 25.83 4.09 -3.71
CA HIS A 432 25.24 5.25 -4.36
C HIS A 432 25.82 5.51 -5.76
N LEU A 433 27.15 5.40 -5.93
CA LEU A 433 27.79 5.51 -7.24
C LEU A 433 27.29 4.43 -8.22
N GLN A 434 27.04 3.21 -7.75
CA GLN A 434 26.38 2.18 -8.54
C GLN A 434 24.98 2.62 -8.97
N THR A 435 24.20 3.25 -8.08
CA THR A 435 22.88 3.80 -8.42
C THR A 435 22.96 4.87 -9.52
N LEU A 436 23.89 5.82 -9.41
CA LEU A 436 24.11 6.83 -10.46
C LEU A 436 24.51 6.17 -11.79
N SER A 437 25.40 5.17 -11.74
CA SER A 437 25.80 4.40 -12.92
C SER A 437 24.61 3.71 -13.59
N LEU A 438 23.71 3.08 -12.82
CA LEU A 438 22.51 2.42 -13.38
C LEU A 438 21.60 3.43 -14.10
N ILE A 439 21.41 4.61 -13.52
CA ILE A 439 20.58 5.67 -14.13
C ILE A 439 21.16 6.08 -15.49
N ARG A 440 22.49 6.23 -15.59
CA ARG A 440 23.17 6.59 -16.86
C ARG A 440 23.07 5.49 -17.90
N GLU A 441 23.35 4.25 -17.48
CA GLU A 441 23.41 3.08 -18.34
C GLU A 441 22.04 2.74 -18.94
N VAL A 442 21.00 2.75 -18.10
CA VAL A 442 19.64 2.48 -18.57
C VAL A 442 19.09 3.69 -19.33
N GLY A 443 19.18 4.92 -18.82
CA GLY A 443 18.60 6.09 -19.49
C GLY A 443 17.07 6.05 -19.48
N TYR A 444 16.48 6.48 -18.37
CA TYR A 444 15.03 6.51 -18.18
C TYR A 444 14.39 7.80 -18.73
N ASN A 445 13.16 7.71 -19.21
CA ASN A 445 12.35 8.84 -19.65
C ASN A 445 11.65 9.55 -18.48
N VAL A 446 11.22 8.78 -17.48
CA VAL A 446 10.53 9.28 -16.28
C VAL A 446 11.14 8.66 -15.03
N GLY A 447 11.43 9.48 -14.02
CA GLY A 447 12.10 9.05 -12.80
C GLY A 447 11.39 9.58 -11.57
N PHE A 448 11.03 8.69 -10.66
CA PHE A 448 10.47 9.02 -9.36
C PHE A 448 11.54 8.81 -8.28
N LEU A 449 12.16 9.91 -7.88
CA LEU A 449 13.35 9.89 -7.04
C LEU A 449 12.99 10.38 -5.64
N PHE A 450 13.32 9.60 -4.62
CA PHE A 450 12.99 9.91 -3.24
C PHE A 450 14.19 9.69 -2.32
N ALA A 451 14.32 10.54 -1.30
CA ALA A 451 15.17 10.24 -0.16
C ALA A 451 14.48 9.19 0.72
N TYR A 452 15.25 8.27 1.29
CA TYR A 452 14.71 7.26 2.18
C TYR A 452 14.07 7.88 3.43
N SER A 453 12.85 7.46 3.73
CA SER A 453 12.10 7.85 4.92
C SER A 453 11.60 6.60 5.64
N MET A 454 12.08 6.42 6.88
CA MET A 454 11.76 5.30 7.74
C MET A 454 10.30 5.37 8.18
N ARG A 455 9.60 4.23 8.19
CA ARG A 455 8.19 4.16 8.58
C ARG A 455 7.93 3.07 9.61
N LYS A 456 7.15 3.40 10.65
CA LYS A 456 6.65 2.46 11.65
C LYS A 456 5.97 1.26 10.96
N LYS A 457 6.02 0.08 11.61
CA LYS A 457 5.53 -1.23 11.11
C LYS A 457 6.31 -1.85 9.94
N THR A 458 7.16 -1.11 9.23
CA THR A 458 7.96 -1.70 8.15
C THR A 458 9.02 -2.64 8.71
N GLN A 459 9.46 -3.62 7.91
CA GLN A 459 10.49 -4.54 8.37
C GLN A 459 11.83 -3.82 8.62
N ALA A 460 12.16 -2.85 7.79
CA ALA A 460 13.35 -2.02 7.97
C ALA A 460 13.30 -1.31 9.34
N TYR A 461 12.15 -0.77 9.76
CA TYR A 461 11.99 -0.15 11.09
C TYR A 461 12.24 -1.11 12.26
N HIS A 462 11.92 -2.40 12.09
CA HIS A 462 12.09 -3.39 13.15
C HIS A 462 13.46 -4.10 13.15
N ARG A 463 14.18 -4.10 12.03
CA ARG A 463 15.36 -4.97 11.84
C ARG A 463 16.60 -4.25 11.34
N LEU A 464 16.47 -3.02 10.86
CA LEU A 464 17.56 -2.21 10.34
C LEU A 464 17.65 -0.91 11.14
N GLU A 465 18.84 -0.34 11.16
CA GLU A 465 19.09 0.98 11.70
C GLU A 465 19.14 1.98 10.54
N ASP A 466 18.49 3.12 10.68
CA ASP A 466 18.57 4.21 9.72
C ASP A 466 19.81 5.08 10.02
N ASP A 467 20.96 4.59 9.55
CA ASP A 467 22.31 5.08 9.86
C ASP A 467 22.83 6.13 8.86
N VAL A 468 22.11 6.41 7.77
CA VAL A 468 22.48 7.43 6.79
C VAL A 468 21.96 8.81 7.23
N PRO A 469 22.82 9.83 7.42
CA PRO A 469 22.37 11.16 7.84
C PRO A 469 21.43 11.81 6.81
N ALA A 470 20.44 12.58 7.28
CA ALA A 470 19.45 13.23 6.42
C ALA A 470 20.08 14.12 5.34
N GLU A 471 21.14 14.85 5.67
CA GLU A 471 21.90 15.68 4.72
C GLU A 471 22.54 14.86 3.60
N VAL A 472 23.05 13.66 3.90
CA VAL A 472 23.62 12.74 2.92
C VAL A 472 22.52 12.19 2.02
N LYS A 473 21.36 11.83 2.58
CA LYS A 473 20.20 11.38 1.78
C LYS A 473 19.75 12.45 0.78
N GLN A 474 19.69 13.72 1.21
CA GLN A 474 19.31 14.83 0.34
C GLN A 474 20.37 15.10 -0.74
N ARG A 475 21.66 15.10 -0.39
CA ARG A 475 22.75 15.21 -1.38
C ARG A 475 22.63 14.12 -2.45
N ARG A 476 22.51 12.86 -2.05
CA ARG A 476 22.40 11.71 -2.96
C ARG A 476 21.15 11.77 -3.83
N LEU A 477 20.01 12.17 -3.26
CA LEU A 477 18.80 12.42 -4.03
C LEU A 477 19.04 13.48 -5.11
N GLN A 478 19.68 14.60 -4.76
CA GLN A 478 19.98 15.67 -5.70
C GLN A 478 20.92 15.20 -6.83
N GLU A 479 21.94 14.40 -6.50
CA GLU A 479 22.84 13.80 -7.50
C GLU A 479 22.07 12.84 -8.44
N CYS A 480 21.17 12.01 -7.92
CA CYS A 480 20.30 11.16 -8.74
C CYS A 480 19.40 11.99 -9.67
N ILE A 481 18.82 13.09 -9.16
CA ILE A 481 17.97 14.00 -9.94
C ILE A 481 18.76 14.62 -11.09
N THR A 482 19.99 15.09 -10.82
CA THR A 482 20.86 15.67 -11.84
C THR A 482 21.16 14.67 -12.95
N VAL A 483 21.65 13.48 -12.60
CA VAL A 483 22.00 12.43 -13.57
C VAL A 483 20.77 11.97 -14.37
N PHE A 484 19.61 11.83 -13.72
CA PHE A 484 18.36 11.50 -14.41
C PHE A 484 17.98 12.59 -15.41
N ARG A 485 18.03 13.87 -15.03
CA ARG A 485 17.66 15.00 -15.90
C ARG A 485 18.58 15.12 -17.11
N GLU A 486 19.87 14.88 -16.96
CA GLU A 486 20.82 14.82 -18.07
C GLU A 486 20.42 13.75 -19.09
N GLY A 487 20.11 12.54 -18.60
CA GLY A 487 19.64 11.43 -19.42
C GLY A 487 18.31 11.74 -20.13
N ALA A 488 17.31 12.21 -19.38
CA ALA A 488 15.99 12.54 -19.90
C ALA A 488 16.04 13.66 -20.94
N THR A 489 16.87 14.69 -20.73
CA THR A 489 17.06 15.79 -21.70
C THR A 489 17.58 15.26 -23.03
N ARG A 490 18.59 14.38 -23.00
CA ARG A 490 19.15 13.76 -24.20
C ARG A 490 18.13 12.89 -24.94
N VAL A 491 17.34 12.09 -24.22
CA VAL A 491 16.30 11.24 -24.82
C VAL A 491 15.17 12.09 -25.43
N ASN A 492 14.71 13.12 -24.73
CA ASN A 492 13.68 14.03 -25.23
C ASN A 492 14.14 14.83 -26.45
N ALA A 493 15.41 15.26 -26.48
CA ALA A 493 15.97 15.96 -27.63
C ALA A 493 16.00 15.09 -28.90
N ALA A 494 16.18 13.76 -28.75
CA ALA A 494 16.15 12.84 -29.87
C ALA A 494 14.76 12.69 -30.51
N LEU A 495 13.69 13.10 -29.81
CA LEU A 495 12.32 13.06 -30.33
C LEU A 495 11.96 14.30 -31.17
N VAL A 496 12.79 15.35 -31.17
CA VAL A 496 12.53 16.57 -31.93
C VAL A 496 12.51 16.25 -33.44
N GLY A 497 11.44 16.65 -34.13
CA GLY A 497 11.23 16.37 -35.56
C GLY A 497 10.58 15.01 -35.86
N SER A 498 10.32 14.18 -34.84
CA SER A 498 9.58 12.93 -35.00
C SER A 498 8.05 13.15 -35.02
N LYS A 499 7.31 12.21 -35.62
CA LYS A 499 5.84 12.17 -35.54
C LYS A 499 5.43 11.38 -34.30
N GLN A 500 4.52 11.94 -33.50
CA GLN A 500 4.07 11.34 -32.24
C GLN A 500 2.55 11.29 -32.17
N LEU A 501 2.00 10.20 -31.62
CA LEU A 501 0.58 10.08 -31.34
C LEU A 501 0.22 10.86 -30.07
N VAL A 502 -0.64 11.87 -30.19
CA VAL A 502 -1.04 12.75 -29.08
C VAL A 502 -2.47 12.47 -28.64
N LEU A 503 -2.69 12.51 -27.32
CA LEU A 503 -4.03 12.56 -26.74
C LEU A 503 -4.30 14.01 -26.34
N VAL A 504 -5.35 14.62 -26.88
CA VAL A 504 -5.76 15.98 -26.50
C VAL A 504 -6.51 15.88 -25.17
N GLU A 505 -6.09 16.59 -24.13
CA GLU A 505 -6.75 16.55 -22.80
C GLU A 505 -7.54 17.83 -22.48
N GLY A 506 -7.46 18.82 -23.36
CA GLY A 506 -8.12 20.11 -23.27
C GLY A 506 -7.68 20.99 -24.45
N VAL A 507 -8.51 21.97 -24.81
CA VAL A 507 -8.20 23.00 -25.81
C VAL A 507 -7.95 24.32 -25.10
#